data_AF-A0A8D8Z7V0-F1
#
_entry.id   AF-A0A8D8Z7V0-F1
#
_cell.length_a   1.000
_cell.length_b   1.000
_cell.length_c   1.000
_cell.angle_alpha   90.00
_cell.angle_beta   90.00
_cell.angle_gamma   90.00
#
_symmetry.space_group_name_H-M   'P 1'
#
loop_
_entity.id
_entity.type
_entity.pdbx_description
1 polymer ?
#
loop_
_entity_poly.entity_id
_entity_poly.type
_entity_poly.pdbx_seq_one_letter_code
_entity_poly.pdbx_strand_id
1 'polypeptide(L)'
;MTEVTSSPPSSNEEKGYVLLKLSTNNLTVLRLATIFAEGIFGGETLVVCPSVDKINNRLSIQLVPPKETPLDVHIKAFVGVSPKCDQFHVFELTKQLPQFSMFIITSCTPPDDMVKSNYVNFALNERAQRIEMWLCQKFIIPPMMSGRTIEKKNRWFVALKSLRDSSNLLLSYEDNTMHIETSNIHLAADIVLSITEYLNIDQLQTQVEIPSIFEQIETRMNNMQELEQNSSKITSYVANNARTIRSLTVQAEDSRLLGNMKEMRDFYIQLKQQNEEVIQNYKVRCSEHEQYLDNLRHINNIIQQAARLRVGSYKTELIQKCRTALMNLNAKSLIKIIQTGSE
;
A
#
# COMPACT_ATOMS: atom_id res chain seq x y z
N MET A 1 -19.10 25.96 15.41
CA MET A 1 -19.47 24.72 14.70
C MET A 1 -18.26 24.26 13.89
N THR A 2 -18.05 22.96 13.78
CA THR A 2 -16.93 22.36 13.04
C THR A 2 -17.49 21.33 12.07
N GLU A 3 -17.25 21.52 10.78
CA GLU A 3 -17.70 20.64 9.72
C GLU A 3 -16.49 20.08 8.97
N VAL A 4 -16.54 18.80 8.62
CA VAL A 4 -15.51 18.14 7.81
C VAL A 4 -16.18 17.70 6.51
N THR A 5 -15.64 18.16 5.39
CA THR A 5 -16.14 17.82 4.06
C THR A 5 -14.98 17.45 3.16
N SER A 6 -15.07 16.38 2.40
CA SER A 6 -14.10 16.08 1.35
C SER A 6 -14.36 16.97 0.12
N SER A 7 -13.30 17.51 -0.47
CA SER A 7 -13.39 18.35 -1.67
C SER A 7 -12.47 17.82 -2.77
N PRO A 8 -12.99 17.69 -4.00
CA PRO A 8 -12.17 17.32 -5.15
C PRO A 8 -11.10 18.39 -5.43
N PRO A 9 -10.01 18.04 -6.13
CA PRO A 9 -9.00 19.01 -6.55
C PRO A 9 -9.66 20.15 -7.33
N SER A 10 -9.33 21.39 -6.97
CA SER A 10 -9.73 22.58 -7.74
C SER A 10 -8.76 22.80 -8.89
N SER A 11 -9.10 23.60 -9.90
CA SER A 11 -8.25 23.86 -11.08
C SER A 11 -6.85 24.40 -10.77
N ASN A 12 -6.60 24.84 -9.53
CA ASN A 12 -5.32 25.36 -9.06
C ASN A 12 -4.55 24.39 -8.14
N GLU A 13 -5.08 23.20 -7.83
CA GLU A 13 -4.47 22.24 -6.89
C GLU A 13 -4.33 20.85 -7.52
N GLU A 14 -3.12 20.28 -7.48
CA GLU A 14 -2.81 18.99 -8.11
C GLU A 14 -3.43 17.78 -7.39
N LYS A 15 -3.84 17.92 -6.13
CA LYS A 15 -4.35 16.81 -5.28
C LYS A 15 -5.61 17.23 -4.55
N GLY A 16 -6.53 16.28 -4.34
CA GLY A 16 -7.72 16.52 -3.52
C GLY A 16 -7.39 16.58 -2.02
N TYR A 17 -8.30 17.16 -1.23
CA TYR A 17 -8.07 17.39 0.19
C TYR A 17 -9.36 17.23 1.01
N VAL A 18 -9.18 16.96 2.30
CA VAL A 18 -10.26 17.04 3.30
C VAL A 18 -10.31 18.46 3.84
N LEU A 19 -11.47 19.10 3.74
CA LEU A 19 -11.70 20.45 4.20
C LEU A 19 -12.32 20.44 5.60
N LEU A 20 -11.58 20.95 6.57
CA LEU A 20 -12.05 21.24 7.92
C LEU A 20 -12.51 22.70 7.98
N LYS A 21 -13.81 22.92 8.18
CA LYS A 21 -14.42 24.25 8.34
C LYS A 21 -14.69 24.51 9.81
N LEU A 22 -14.07 25.55 10.35
CA LEU A 22 -14.35 26.11 11.66
C LEU A 22 -15.24 27.34 11.49
N SER A 23 -16.31 27.44 12.27
CA SER A 23 -17.18 28.60 12.28
C SER A 23 -17.61 28.99 13.69
N THR A 24 -17.75 30.27 13.95
CA THR A 24 -18.40 30.79 15.16
C THR A 24 -19.89 30.96 14.90
N ASN A 25 -20.71 30.89 15.95
CA ASN A 25 -22.17 30.99 15.86
C ASN A 25 -22.69 32.44 16.04
N ASN A 26 -21.77 33.40 16.18
CA ASN A 26 -22.04 34.80 16.47
C ASN A 26 -21.12 35.70 15.61
N LEU A 27 -21.02 36.98 15.95
CA LEU A 27 -20.19 37.97 15.24
C LEU A 27 -18.70 37.92 15.61
N THR A 28 -18.25 36.95 16.42
CA THR A 28 -16.84 36.82 16.77
C THR A 28 -16.01 36.26 15.62
N VAL A 29 -14.76 36.69 15.54
CA VAL A 29 -13.83 36.32 14.48
C VAL A 29 -12.85 35.24 14.94
N LEU A 30 -12.40 34.43 13.99
CA LEU A 30 -11.35 33.43 14.19
C LEU A 30 -9.99 34.04 13.80
N ARG A 31 -9.16 34.37 14.79
CA ARG A 31 -7.85 35.00 14.56
C ARG A 31 -6.80 34.01 14.10
N LEU A 32 -6.80 32.83 14.70
CA LEU A 32 -5.80 31.78 14.55
C LEU A 32 -6.46 30.44 14.86
N ALA A 33 -6.02 29.37 14.18
CA ALA A 33 -6.27 28.01 14.63
C ALA A 33 -4.97 27.21 14.64
N THR A 34 -4.71 26.52 15.73
CA THR A 34 -3.63 25.53 15.83
C THR A 34 -4.23 24.15 15.80
N ILE A 35 -3.72 23.30 14.91
CA ILE A 35 -4.21 21.95 14.68
C ILE A 35 -3.08 21.00 15.05
N PHE A 36 -3.38 20.04 15.91
CA PHE A 36 -2.48 18.98 16.32
C PHE A 36 -3.04 17.67 15.74
N ALA A 37 -2.23 17.00 14.94
CA ALA A 37 -2.57 15.70 14.39
C ALA A 37 -1.28 14.94 14.06
N GLU A 38 -1.19 13.70 14.53
CA GLU A 38 -0.02 12.86 14.30
C GLU A 38 0.03 12.39 12.84
N GLY A 39 1.18 12.56 12.19
CA GLY A 39 1.44 12.01 10.86
C GLY A 39 0.74 12.70 9.69
N ILE A 40 -0.03 13.77 9.89
CA ILE A 40 -0.62 14.55 8.77
C ILE A 40 0.35 15.64 8.27
N PHE A 41 1.10 16.25 9.18
CA PHE A 41 2.00 17.36 8.88
C PHE A 41 3.46 16.91 8.88
N GLY A 42 4.37 17.74 8.33
CA GLY A 42 5.82 17.51 8.45
C GLY A 42 6.38 17.64 9.88
N GLY A 43 5.50 17.87 10.86
CA GLY A 43 5.73 17.90 12.29
C GLY A 43 4.41 17.57 13.01
N GLU A 44 4.24 18.01 14.26
CA GLU A 44 3.05 17.68 15.07
C GLU A 44 1.89 18.67 14.89
N THR A 45 2.20 19.89 14.41
CA THR A 45 1.25 21.00 14.46
C THR A 45 1.20 21.79 13.15
N LEU A 46 -0.01 22.17 12.74
CA LEU A 46 -0.26 23.18 11.73
C LEU A 46 -0.89 24.41 12.36
N VAL A 47 -0.26 25.56 12.17
CA VAL A 47 -0.78 26.86 12.63
C VAL A 47 -1.31 27.63 11.43
N VAL A 48 -2.61 27.92 11.42
CA VAL A 48 -3.26 28.70 10.37
C VAL A 48 -3.58 30.10 10.90
N CYS A 49 -2.84 31.08 10.39
CA CYS A 49 -2.98 32.49 10.74
C CYS A 49 -3.37 33.31 9.51
N PRO A 50 -4.66 33.60 9.29
CA PRO A 50 -5.08 34.49 8.20
C PRO A 50 -4.49 35.89 8.37
N SER A 51 -4.25 36.57 7.24
CA SER A 51 -3.96 38.01 7.23
C SER A 51 -5.15 38.78 7.80
N VAL A 52 -4.90 39.95 8.40
CA VAL A 52 -5.92 40.76 9.09
C VAL A 52 -7.14 41.04 8.20
N ASP A 53 -6.92 41.26 6.91
CA ASP A 53 -7.97 41.58 5.94
C ASP A 53 -8.83 40.37 5.53
N LYS A 54 -8.36 39.15 5.82
CA LYS A 54 -9.04 37.88 5.50
C LYS A 54 -9.64 37.21 6.73
N ILE A 55 -9.55 37.84 7.90
CA ILE A 55 -10.12 37.32 9.14
C ILE A 55 -11.64 37.40 9.06
N ASN A 56 -12.29 36.29 9.36
CA ASN A 56 -13.73 36.18 9.36
C ASN A 56 -14.19 35.26 10.50
N ASN A 57 -15.50 35.10 10.63
CA ASN A 57 -16.16 34.13 11.50
C ASN A 57 -16.03 32.68 11.01
N ARG A 58 -15.37 32.46 9.86
CA ARG A 58 -15.15 31.15 9.24
C ARG A 58 -13.70 30.98 8.84
N LEU A 59 -13.15 29.81 9.14
CA LEU A 59 -11.81 29.40 8.74
C LEU A 59 -11.88 28.03 8.08
N SER A 60 -11.32 27.93 6.88
CA SER A 60 -11.24 26.69 6.10
C SER A 60 -9.81 26.20 6.09
N ILE A 61 -9.60 24.95 6.46
CA ILE A 61 -8.27 24.34 6.61
C ILE A 61 -8.25 23.06 5.79
N GLN A 62 -7.24 22.93 4.93
CA GLN A 62 -7.04 21.77 4.09
C GLN A 62 -6.18 20.75 4.83
N LEU A 63 -6.63 19.50 4.85
CA LEU A 63 -5.95 18.37 5.46
C LEU A 63 -5.76 17.28 4.40
N VAL A 64 -4.56 16.71 4.35
CA VAL A 64 -4.21 15.62 3.43
C VAL A 64 -3.58 14.49 4.26
N PRO A 65 -4.39 13.63 4.92
CA PRO A 65 -3.89 12.44 5.59
C PRO A 65 -3.09 11.56 4.62
N PRO A 66 -1.91 11.03 5.00
CA PRO A 66 -1.08 10.22 4.10
C PRO A 66 -1.40 8.72 4.12
N LYS A 67 -2.18 8.24 5.10
CA LYS A 67 -2.58 6.83 5.26
C LYS A 67 -4.06 6.70 5.59
N GLU A 68 -4.58 5.50 5.42
CA GLU A 68 -5.97 5.07 5.60
C GLU A 68 -6.17 4.61 7.04
N THR A 69 -5.96 5.52 7.98
CA THR A 69 -6.07 5.27 9.42
C THR A 69 -6.98 6.32 10.05
N PRO A 70 -7.84 5.95 11.02
CA PRO A 70 -8.56 6.95 11.78
C PRO A 70 -7.57 7.86 12.51
N LEU A 71 -7.81 9.16 12.48
CA LEU A 71 -6.89 10.17 13.00
C LEU A 71 -7.65 11.16 13.87
N ASP A 72 -7.16 11.39 15.08
CA ASP A 72 -7.72 12.41 15.97
C ASP A 72 -7.05 13.76 15.69
N VAL A 73 -7.89 14.76 15.40
CA VAL A 73 -7.48 16.12 15.09
C VAL A 73 -7.89 17.01 16.25
N HIS A 74 -6.91 17.44 17.04
CA HIS A 74 -7.14 18.39 18.12
C HIS A 74 -6.94 19.81 17.62
N ILE A 75 -7.89 20.68 17.91
CA ILE A 75 -7.98 22.03 17.35
C ILE A 75 -8.05 23.01 18.51
N LYS A 76 -7.13 23.97 18.53
CA LYS A 76 -7.18 25.15 19.40
C LYS A 76 -7.51 26.36 18.55
N ALA A 77 -8.75 26.81 18.62
CA ALA A 77 -9.25 27.95 17.86
C ALA A 77 -9.24 29.20 18.74
N PHE A 78 -8.61 30.27 18.25
CA PHE A 78 -8.50 31.55 18.94
C PHE A 78 -9.59 32.49 18.44
N VAL A 79 -10.55 32.77 19.31
CA VAL A 79 -11.77 33.52 19.00
C VAL A 79 -11.74 34.87 19.72
N GLY A 80 -12.09 35.94 19.02
CA GLY A 80 -12.16 37.29 19.59
C GLY A 80 -13.27 38.14 18.98
N VAL A 81 -13.61 39.24 19.62
CA VAL A 81 -14.63 40.17 19.12
C VAL A 81 -14.12 40.97 17.91
N SER A 82 -12.83 41.31 17.92
CA SER A 82 -12.17 42.05 16.84
C SER A 82 -10.84 41.39 16.46
N PRO A 83 -10.41 41.50 15.19
CA PRO A 83 -9.10 41.02 14.74
C PRO A 83 -7.91 41.62 15.48
N LYS A 84 -8.08 42.81 16.07
CA LYS A 84 -7.05 43.60 16.75
C LYS A 84 -7.13 43.52 18.29
N CYS A 85 -7.86 42.56 18.85
CA CYS A 85 -7.86 42.35 20.29
C CYS A 85 -6.49 41.85 20.77
N ASP A 86 -6.06 42.28 21.96
CA ASP A 86 -4.83 41.77 22.59
C ASP A 86 -5.03 40.41 23.27
N GLN A 87 -6.29 40.07 23.61
CA GLN A 87 -6.67 38.83 24.27
C GLN A 87 -7.73 38.09 23.45
N PHE A 88 -7.52 36.78 23.28
CA PHE A 88 -8.43 35.88 22.57
C PHE A 88 -8.80 34.71 23.47
N HIS A 89 -10.04 34.23 23.34
CA HIS A 89 -10.46 32.99 23.98
C HIS A 89 -9.98 31.79 23.15
N VAL A 90 -9.40 30.80 23.82
CA VAL A 90 -8.98 29.56 23.18
C VAL A 90 -10.06 28.51 23.39
N PHE A 91 -10.66 28.08 22.28
CA PHE A 91 -11.60 26.97 22.27
C PHE A 91 -10.87 25.70 21.84
N GLU A 92 -10.93 24.68 22.69
CA GLU A 92 -10.35 23.37 22.41
C GLU A 92 -11.44 22.43 21.89
N LEU A 93 -11.19 21.83 20.73
CA LEU A 93 -12.12 20.97 20.03
C LEU A 93 -11.36 19.73 19.57
N THR A 94 -11.97 18.56 19.65
CA THR A 94 -11.40 17.33 19.09
C THR A 94 -12.34 16.79 18.03
N LYS A 95 -11.80 16.46 16.86
CA LYS A 95 -12.53 15.83 15.77
C LYS A 95 -11.76 14.63 15.24
N GLN A 96 -12.44 13.50 15.17
CA GLN A 96 -11.89 12.29 14.58
C GLN A 96 -12.18 12.28 13.08
N LEU A 97 -11.13 12.11 12.28
CA LEU A 97 -11.24 11.79 10.86
C LEU A 97 -11.41 10.28 10.71
N PRO A 98 -12.39 9.84 9.91
CA PRO A 98 -12.61 8.42 9.69
C PRO A 98 -11.49 7.81 8.84
N GLN A 99 -11.36 6.49 8.89
CA GLN A 99 -10.28 5.73 8.26
C GLN A 99 -10.09 6.04 6.76
N PHE A 100 -11.18 6.16 6.01
CA PHE A 100 -11.18 6.40 4.57
C PHE A 100 -11.61 7.83 4.24
N SER A 101 -11.03 8.82 4.93
CA SER A 101 -11.37 10.24 4.76
C SER A 101 -11.02 10.81 3.38
N MET A 102 -10.08 10.20 2.65
CA MET A 102 -9.57 10.66 1.35
C MET A 102 -10.38 10.16 0.15
N PHE A 103 -11.62 9.72 0.36
CA PHE A 103 -12.51 9.26 -0.70
C PHE A 103 -13.75 10.14 -0.81
N ILE A 104 -14.21 10.33 -2.06
CA ILE A 104 -15.47 11.01 -2.37
C ILE A 104 -16.42 10.05 -3.08
N ILE A 105 -17.70 10.12 -2.73
CA ILE A 105 -18.75 9.38 -3.43
C ILE A 105 -19.02 10.08 -4.76
N THR A 106 -18.90 9.33 -5.85
CA THR A 106 -19.16 9.81 -7.22
C THR A 106 -20.52 9.36 -7.72
N SER A 107 -20.91 8.11 -7.45
CA SER A 107 -22.24 7.59 -7.78
C SER A 107 -22.73 6.58 -6.73
N CYS A 108 -24.05 6.40 -6.68
CA CYS A 108 -24.73 5.39 -5.86
C CYS A 108 -25.54 4.41 -6.72
N THR A 109 -25.36 4.44 -8.04
CA THR A 109 -26.01 3.55 -8.99
C THR A 109 -24.95 2.82 -9.80
N PRO A 110 -25.12 1.51 -10.04
CA PRO A 110 -24.20 0.73 -10.85
C PRO A 110 -24.17 1.26 -12.29
N PRO A 111 -23.00 1.33 -12.94
CA PRO A 111 -22.91 1.57 -14.39
C PRO A 111 -23.53 0.39 -15.16
N ASP A 112 -24.23 0.68 -16.26
CA ASP A 112 -24.84 -0.36 -17.13
C ASP A 112 -23.79 -1.30 -17.76
N ASP A 113 -22.55 -0.82 -17.97
CA ASP A 113 -21.44 -1.55 -18.59
C ASP A 113 -20.33 -1.95 -17.58
N MET A 114 -20.70 -2.57 -16.45
CA MET A 114 -19.72 -2.98 -15.43
C MET A 114 -18.98 -4.26 -15.83
N VAL A 115 -17.79 -4.13 -16.42
CA VAL A 115 -16.86 -5.26 -16.63
C VAL A 115 -15.93 -5.41 -15.42
N LYS A 116 -16.19 -6.43 -14.58
CA LYS A 116 -15.37 -6.73 -13.40
C LYS A 116 -13.99 -7.25 -13.83
N SER A 117 -12.98 -6.38 -13.88
CA SER A 117 -11.62 -6.74 -14.29
C SER A 117 -10.64 -6.87 -13.11
N ASN A 118 -10.87 -6.17 -12.00
CA ASN A 118 -10.04 -6.21 -10.80
C ASN A 118 -10.92 -6.28 -9.55
N TYR A 119 -11.25 -7.47 -9.09
CA TYR A 119 -12.24 -7.63 -8.03
C TYR A 119 -11.80 -8.55 -6.89
N VAL A 120 -12.35 -8.27 -5.72
CA VAL A 120 -12.31 -9.13 -4.54
C VAL A 120 -13.74 -9.42 -4.12
N ASN A 121 -14.09 -10.70 -4.05
CA ASN A 121 -15.42 -11.15 -3.69
C ASN A 121 -15.38 -12.02 -2.44
N PHE A 122 -16.40 -11.89 -1.60
CA PHE A 122 -16.63 -12.81 -0.50
C PHE A 122 -18.09 -12.91 -0.13
N ALA A 123 -18.46 -14.06 0.42
CA ALA A 123 -19.79 -14.28 0.97
C ALA A 123 -19.93 -13.51 2.29
N LEU A 124 -21.00 -12.72 2.38
CA LEU A 124 -21.34 -11.95 3.55
C LEU A 124 -22.84 -12.10 3.80
N ASN A 125 -23.22 -12.76 4.89
CA ASN A 125 -24.61 -12.97 5.24
C ASN A 125 -25.11 -11.83 6.14
N GLU A 126 -25.30 -10.64 5.57
CA GLU A 126 -25.72 -9.45 6.33
C GLU A 126 -26.80 -8.61 5.65
N ARG A 127 -27.38 -7.68 6.43
CA ARG A 127 -28.32 -6.70 5.88
C ARG A 127 -27.56 -5.55 5.23
N ALA A 128 -28.00 -5.12 4.04
CA ALA A 128 -27.41 -3.98 3.32
C ALA A 128 -27.39 -2.71 4.19
N GLN A 129 -28.37 -2.55 5.09
CA GLN A 129 -28.41 -1.43 6.05
C GLN A 129 -27.21 -1.42 7.02
N ARG A 130 -26.70 -2.57 7.46
CA ARG A 130 -25.50 -2.61 8.31
C ARG A 130 -24.24 -2.22 7.54
N ILE A 131 -24.16 -2.57 6.26
CA ILE A 131 -23.09 -2.17 5.36
C ILE A 131 -23.13 -0.66 5.12
N GLU A 132 -24.33 -0.08 4.94
CA GLU A 132 -24.48 1.38 4.86
C GLU A 132 -24.05 2.08 6.15
N MET A 133 -24.39 1.53 7.32
CA MET A 133 -23.92 2.08 8.61
C MET A 133 -22.39 2.03 8.74
N TRP A 134 -21.76 0.94 8.28
CA TRP A 134 -20.30 0.82 8.20
C TRP A 134 -19.71 1.92 7.30
N LEU A 135 -20.29 2.12 6.11
CA LEU A 135 -19.86 3.17 5.19
C LEU A 135 -19.94 4.55 5.87
N CYS A 136 -21.07 4.86 6.52
CA CYS A 136 -21.28 6.12 7.24
C CYS A 136 -20.26 6.36 8.37
N GLN A 137 -19.75 5.30 9.01
CA GLN A 137 -18.78 5.42 10.09
C GLN A 137 -17.34 5.54 9.57
N LYS A 138 -17.01 4.84 8.49
CA LYS A 138 -15.63 4.71 8.00
C LYS A 138 -15.29 5.70 6.86
N PHE A 139 -16.28 6.37 6.27
CA PHE A 139 -16.12 7.36 5.20
C PHE A 139 -16.77 8.71 5.55
N ILE A 140 -16.33 9.77 4.86
CA ILE A 140 -17.00 11.09 4.94
C ILE A 140 -18.11 11.12 3.89
N ILE A 141 -19.36 10.96 4.34
CA ILE A 141 -20.53 10.95 3.45
C ILE A 141 -21.20 12.34 3.45
N PRO A 142 -21.37 12.97 2.28
CA PRO A 142 -22.19 14.17 2.18
C PRO A 142 -23.65 13.87 2.55
N PRO A 143 -24.33 14.73 3.33
CA PRO A 143 -25.70 14.48 3.79
C PRO A 143 -26.73 14.30 2.66
N MET A 144 -26.43 14.78 1.46
CA MET A 144 -27.26 14.57 0.26
C MET A 144 -27.21 13.14 -0.29
N MET A 145 -26.17 12.38 0.05
CA MET A 145 -25.89 11.04 -0.48
C MET A 145 -26.25 9.93 0.50
N SER A 146 -26.44 10.24 1.78
CA SER A 146 -26.81 9.28 2.83
C SER A 146 -28.10 8.54 2.47
N GLY A 147 -28.05 7.19 2.47
CA GLY A 147 -29.21 6.34 2.22
C GLY A 147 -29.63 6.17 0.75
N ARG A 148 -28.93 6.80 -0.20
CA ARG A 148 -29.17 6.62 -1.65
C ARG A 148 -28.46 5.40 -2.26
N THR A 149 -27.57 4.80 -1.49
CA THR A 149 -26.76 3.61 -1.84
C THR A 149 -27.54 2.30 -1.76
N ILE A 150 -28.69 2.28 -1.06
CA ILE A 150 -29.53 1.09 -0.91
C ILE A 150 -30.56 1.07 -2.03
N GLU A 151 -30.49 0.07 -2.89
CA GLU A 151 -31.47 -0.19 -3.94
C GLU A 151 -32.62 -1.09 -3.48
N LYS A 152 -33.64 -1.25 -4.33
CA LYS A 152 -34.74 -2.21 -4.10
C LYS A 152 -34.18 -3.64 -4.09
N LYS A 153 -34.69 -4.50 -3.18
CA LYS A 153 -34.29 -5.90 -2.96
C LYS A 153 -32.96 -6.12 -2.20
N ASN A 154 -32.62 -5.28 -1.22
CA ASN A 154 -31.44 -5.46 -0.34
C ASN A 154 -30.10 -5.46 -1.11
N ARG A 155 -30.07 -4.76 -2.25
CA ARG A 155 -28.84 -4.48 -3.00
C ARG A 155 -28.25 -3.17 -2.55
N TRP A 156 -26.93 -3.07 -2.55
CA TRP A 156 -26.23 -1.84 -2.17
C TRP A 156 -25.06 -1.60 -3.11
N PHE A 157 -24.88 -0.34 -3.50
CA PHE A 157 -23.82 0.06 -4.43
C PHE A 157 -23.29 1.45 -4.08
N VAL A 158 -21.97 1.61 -4.14
CA VAL A 158 -21.32 2.91 -4.07
C VAL A 158 -20.06 2.93 -4.93
N ALA A 159 -19.91 3.97 -5.74
CA ALA A 159 -18.69 4.28 -6.45
C ALA A 159 -17.97 5.43 -5.76
N LEU A 160 -16.74 5.19 -5.38
CA LEU A 160 -15.86 6.10 -4.67
C LEU A 160 -14.67 6.44 -5.55
N LYS A 161 -14.16 7.67 -5.41
CA LYS A 161 -12.93 8.11 -6.06
C LYS A 161 -11.93 8.59 -5.01
N SER A 162 -10.70 8.12 -5.11
CA SER A 162 -9.60 8.55 -4.26
C SER A 162 -9.16 9.97 -4.61
N LEU A 163 -8.98 10.80 -3.59
CA LEU A 163 -8.50 12.18 -3.73
C LEU A 163 -6.98 12.27 -3.91
N ARG A 164 -6.23 11.18 -3.67
CA ARG A 164 -4.76 11.18 -3.74
C ARG A 164 -4.24 10.89 -5.14
N ASP A 165 -4.79 9.87 -5.78
CA ASP A 165 -4.31 9.30 -7.05
C ASP A 165 -5.41 9.22 -8.11
N SER A 166 -6.63 9.70 -7.81
CA SER A 166 -7.79 9.60 -8.69
C SER A 166 -8.22 8.16 -9.04
N SER A 167 -7.76 7.15 -8.29
CA SER A 167 -8.19 5.77 -8.48
C SER A 167 -9.67 5.59 -8.11
N ASN A 168 -10.34 4.70 -8.83
CA ASN A 168 -11.73 4.34 -8.57
C ASN A 168 -11.81 3.15 -7.62
N LEU A 169 -12.79 3.17 -6.73
CA LEU A 169 -13.14 2.11 -5.83
C LEU A 169 -14.64 1.87 -5.96
N LEU A 170 -15.04 0.72 -6.47
CA LEU A 170 -16.45 0.36 -6.56
C LEU A 170 -16.75 -0.72 -5.51
N LEU A 171 -17.80 -0.50 -4.74
CA LEU A 171 -18.26 -1.43 -3.73
C LEU A 171 -19.70 -1.80 -4.07
N SER A 172 -19.98 -3.09 -4.19
CA SER A 172 -21.33 -3.57 -4.40
C SER A 172 -21.66 -4.77 -3.53
N TYR A 173 -22.91 -4.87 -3.13
CA TYR A 173 -23.42 -5.95 -2.31
C TYR A 173 -24.71 -6.48 -2.93
N GLU A 174 -24.65 -7.71 -3.43
CA GLU A 174 -25.76 -8.39 -4.08
C GLU A 174 -25.74 -9.88 -3.70
N ASP A 175 -26.92 -10.48 -3.53
CA ASP A 175 -27.08 -11.92 -3.29
C ASP A 175 -26.20 -12.51 -2.16
N ASN A 176 -26.07 -11.77 -1.05
CA ASN A 176 -25.20 -12.10 0.10
C ASN A 176 -23.71 -12.23 -0.28
N THR A 177 -23.29 -11.55 -1.33
CA THR A 177 -21.89 -11.45 -1.73
C THR A 177 -21.49 -9.99 -1.82
N MET A 178 -20.36 -9.67 -1.19
CA MET A 178 -19.71 -8.37 -1.29
C MET A 178 -18.70 -8.43 -2.42
N HIS A 179 -18.77 -7.45 -3.32
CA HIS A 179 -17.84 -7.23 -4.41
C HIS A 179 -17.08 -5.92 -4.17
N ILE A 180 -15.76 -5.98 -4.25
CA ILE A 180 -14.87 -4.83 -4.12
C ILE A 180 -14.05 -4.75 -5.40
N GLU A 181 -14.25 -3.70 -6.18
CA GLU A 181 -13.48 -3.46 -7.40
C GLU A 181 -12.43 -2.37 -7.14
N THR A 182 -11.16 -2.76 -7.22
CA THR A 182 -10.03 -1.84 -7.08
C THR A 182 -8.77 -2.44 -7.71
N SER A 183 -7.91 -1.57 -8.24
CA SER A 183 -6.58 -1.95 -8.72
C SER A 183 -5.57 -2.16 -7.58
N ASN A 184 -5.85 -1.65 -6.38
CA ASN A 184 -4.93 -1.67 -5.26
C ASN A 184 -5.31 -2.74 -4.22
N ILE A 185 -4.51 -3.81 -4.16
CA ILE A 185 -4.67 -4.91 -3.20
C ILE A 185 -4.61 -4.45 -1.74
N HIS A 186 -3.82 -3.41 -1.43
CA HIS A 186 -3.69 -2.89 -0.07
C HIS A 186 -5.00 -2.25 0.40
N LEU A 187 -5.59 -1.41 -0.46
CA LEU A 187 -6.88 -0.78 -0.19
C LEU A 187 -7.99 -1.82 -0.06
N ALA A 188 -8.01 -2.83 -0.95
CA ALA A 188 -8.94 -3.95 -0.84
C ALA A 188 -8.82 -4.66 0.53
N ALA A 189 -7.59 -4.92 0.98
CA ALA A 189 -7.33 -5.57 2.26
C ALA A 189 -7.80 -4.72 3.45
N ASP A 190 -7.52 -3.41 3.44
CA ASP A 190 -7.96 -2.51 4.51
C ASP A 190 -9.48 -2.41 4.58
N ILE A 191 -10.16 -2.39 3.43
CA ILE A 191 -11.63 -2.40 3.37
C ILE A 191 -12.18 -3.71 3.93
N VAL A 192 -11.70 -4.87 3.47
CA VAL A 192 -12.14 -6.19 3.97
C VAL A 192 -11.93 -6.30 5.49
N LEU A 193 -10.76 -5.88 5.99
CA LEU A 193 -10.47 -5.87 7.43
C LEU A 193 -11.40 -4.93 8.20
N SER A 194 -11.67 -3.73 7.67
CA SER A 194 -12.57 -2.79 8.34
C SER A 194 -14.03 -3.27 8.37
N ILE A 195 -14.48 -4.00 7.35
CA ILE A 195 -15.82 -4.61 7.28
C ILE A 195 -15.92 -5.75 8.29
N THR A 196 -14.93 -6.64 8.30
CA THR A 196 -14.90 -7.80 9.22
C THR A 196 -14.79 -7.37 10.67
N GLU A 197 -13.99 -6.35 10.98
CA GLU A 197 -13.91 -5.74 12.32
C GLU A 197 -15.25 -5.14 12.75
N TYR A 198 -15.92 -4.40 11.86
CA TYR A 198 -17.21 -3.76 12.18
C TYR A 198 -18.35 -4.77 12.35
N LEU A 199 -18.33 -5.86 11.58
CA LEU A 199 -19.37 -6.89 11.62
C LEU A 199 -19.06 -8.01 12.63
N ASN A 200 -17.88 -8.00 13.26
CA ASN A 200 -17.36 -9.04 14.15
C ASN A 200 -17.33 -10.44 13.47
N ILE A 201 -16.70 -10.52 12.30
CA ILE A 201 -16.52 -11.77 11.56
C ILE A 201 -15.15 -12.35 11.88
N ASP A 202 -15.12 -13.51 12.55
CA ASP A 202 -13.88 -14.16 12.98
C ASP A 202 -13.14 -14.91 11.85
N GLN A 203 -13.88 -15.38 10.84
CA GLN A 203 -13.34 -16.17 9.74
C GLN A 203 -13.93 -15.71 8.41
N LEU A 204 -13.05 -15.37 7.47
CA LEU A 204 -13.46 -14.95 6.12
C LEU A 204 -12.50 -15.49 5.06
N GLN A 205 -13.08 -16.14 4.07
CA GLN A 205 -12.40 -16.52 2.83
C GLN A 205 -12.81 -15.56 1.70
N THR A 206 -11.84 -15.18 0.88
CA THR A 206 -12.02 -14.26 -0.24
C THR A 206 -11.57 -14.90 -1.55
N GLN A 207 -12.26 -14.53 -2.63
CA GLN A 207 -11.85 -14.76 -4.00
C GLN A 207 -11.26 -13.47 -4.57
N VAL A 208 -10.08 -13.54 -5.16
CA VAL A 208 -9.32 -12.37 -5.60
C VAL A 208 -8.94 -12.54 -7.06
N GLU A 209 -9.27 -11.57 -7.91
CA GLU A 209 -8.84 -11.53 -9.30
C GLU A 209 -8.31 -10.14 -9.63
N ILE A 210 -6.98 -9.99 -9.67
CA ILE A 210 -6.29 -8.75 -10.03
C ILE A 210 -5.18 -9.11 -11.03
N PRO A 211 -5.46 -9.11 -12.34
CA PRO A 211 -4.54 -9.59 -13.38
C PRO A 211 -3.16 -8.94 -13.34
N SER A 212 -3.10 -7.63 -13.09
CA SER A 212 -1.85 -6.86 -13.05
C SER A 212 -0.87 -7.35 -11.98
N ILE A 213 -1.37 -7.88 -10.85
CA ILE A 213 -0.54 -8.44 -9.78
C ILE A 213 -0.07 -9.84 -10.17
N PHE A 214 -0.92 -10.62 -10.83
CA PHE A 214 -0.57 -11.96 -11.29
C PHE A 214 0.54 -11.94 -12.34
N GLU A 215 0.48 -11.02 -13.30
CA GLU A 215 1.55 -10.82 -14.28
C GLU A 215 2.87 -10.40 -13.62
N GLN A 216 2.80 -9.53 -12.60
CA GLN A 216 3.99 -9.14 -11.82
C GLN A 216 4.60 -10.30 -11.06
N ILE A 217 3.78 -11.16 -10.45
CA ILE A 217 4.25 -12.38 -9.79
C ILE A 217 4.92 -13.32 -10.80
N GLU A 218 4.28 -13.55 -11.95
CA GLU A 218 4.79 -14.46 -12.99
C GLU A 218 6.14 -13.96 -13.53
N THR A 219 6.22 -12.69 -13.90
CA THR A 219 7.46 -12.07 -14.38
C THR A 219 8.59 -12.17 -13.35
N ARG A 220 8.30 -11.86 -12.08
CA ARG A 220 9.32 -11.91 -11.02
C ARG A 220 9.75 -13.33 -10.67
N MET A 221 8.83 -14.29 -10.68
CA MET A 221 9.14 -15.70 -10.46
C MET A 221 10.01 -16.27 -11.59
N ASN A 222 9.70 -15.93 -12.84
CA ASN A 222 10.52 -16.34 -14.00
C ASN A 222 11.93 -15.75 -13.90
N ASN A 223 12.05 -14.46 -13.57
CA ASN A 223 13.35 -13.82 -13.33
C ASN A 223 14.11 -14.50 -12.19
N MET A 224 13.44 -14.91 -11.12
CA MET A 224 14.07 -15.65 -10.02
C MET A 224 14.58 -17.03 -10.45
N GLN A 225 13.83 -17.76 -11.30
CA GLN A 225 14.28 -19.04 -11.85
C GLN A 225 15.52 -18.85 -12.74
N GLU A 226 15.57 -17.81 -13.56
CA GLU A 226 16.74 -17.48 -14.39
C GLU A 226 17.96 -17.14 -13.52
N LEU A 227 17.78 -16.33 -12.47
CA LEU A 227 18.84 -15.99 -11.53
C LEU A 227 19.38 -17.22 -10.78
N GLU A 228 18.52 -18.16 -10.39
CA GLU A 228 18.94 -19.41 -9.75
C GLU A 228 19.77 -20.29 -10.70
N GLN A 229 19.33 -20.42 -11.95
CA GLN A 229 20.08 -21.14 -12.99
C GLN A 229 21.45 -20.51 -13.26
N ASN A 230 21.52 -19.18 -13.33
CA ASN A 230 22.78 -18.45 -13.54
C ASN A 230 23.71 -18.60 -12.34
N SER A 231 23.19 -18.49 -11.12
CA SER A 231 23.96 -18.71 -9.88
C SER A 231 24.60 -20.11 -9.83
N SER A 232 23.86 -21.14 -10.24
CA SER A 232 24.38 -22.52 -10.35
C SER A 232 25.52 -22.64 -11.37
N LYS A 233 25.39 -21.99 -12.54
CA LYS A 233 26.45 -21.93 -13.56
C LYS A 233 27.71 -21.22 -13.04
N ILE A 234 27.55 -20.05 -12.43
CA ILE A 234 28.67 -19.29 -11.85
C ILE A 234 29.36 -20.09 -10.75
N THR A 235 28.60 -20.78 -9.90
CA THR A 235 29.17 -21.62 -8.82
C THR A 235 30.02 -22.77 -9.39
N SER A 236 29.54 -23.41 -10.46
CA SER A 236 30.28 -24.47 -11.16
C SER A 236 31.55 -23.93 -11.82
N TYR A 237 31.46 -22.76 -12.46
CA TYR A 237 32.60 -22.08 -13.09
C TYR A 237 33.66 -21.67 -12.06
N VAL A 238 33.26 -21.04 -10.95
CA VAL A 238 34.16 -20.64 -9.86
C VAL A 238 34.84 -21.87 -9.23
N ALA A 239 34.13 -22.99 -9.08
CA ALA A 239 34.71 -24.23 -8.58
C ALA A 239 35.79 -24.80 -9.52
N ASN A 240 35.60 -24.70 -10.84
CA ASN A 240 36.59 -25.10 -11.83
C ASN A 240 37.82 -24.17 -11.79
N ASN A 241 37.62 -22.85 -11.78
CA ASN A 241 38.73 -21.89 -11.69
C ASN A 241 39.51 -22.07 -10.38
N ALA A 242 38.85 -22.38 -9.27
CA ALA A 242 39.52 -22.67 -8.00
C ALA A 242 40.39 -23.95 -8.03
N ARG A 243 40.07 -24.93 -8.90
CA ARG A 243 40.94 -26.08 -9.15
C ARG A 243 42.15 -25.67 -10.00
N THR A 244 41.92 -24.89 -11.06
CA THR A 244 42.98 -24.36 -11.93
C THR A 244 43.97 -23.49 -11.15
N ILE A 245 43.48 -22.57 -10.31
CA ILE A 245 44.33 -21.72 -9.45
C ILE A 245 45.20 -22.57 -8.52
N ARG A 246 44.65 -23.63 -7.89
CA ARG A 246 45.45 -24.55 -7.07
C ARG A 246 46.53 -25.26 -7.87
N SER A 247 46.20 -25.75 -9.06
CA SER A 247 47.18 -26.40 -9.96
C SER A 247 48.28 -25.45 -10.38
N LEU A 248 47.93 -24.24 -10.84
CA LEU A 248 48.89 -23.21 -11.25
C LEU A 248 49.78 -22.76 -10.08
N THR A 249 49.25 -22.73 -8.86
CA THR A 249 50.04 -22.38 -7.66
C THR A 249 51.10 -23.44 -7.38
N VAL A 250 50.76 -24.74 -7.50
CA VAL A 250 51.73 -25.83 -7.33
C VAL A 250 52.79 -25.79 -8.43
N GLN A 251 52.39 -25.61 -9.69
CA GLN A 251 53.31 -25.51 -10.83
C GLN A 251 54.25 -24.31 -10.73
N ALA A 252 53.74 -23.16 -10.28
CA ALA A 252 54.57 -21.97 -10.05
C ALA A 252 55.63 -22.20 -8.96
N GLU A 253 55.27 -22.92 -7.90
CA GLU A 253 56.20 -23.26 -6.81
C GLU A 253 57.25 -24.28 -7.26
N ASP A 254 56.86 -25.30 -8.04
CA ASP A 254 57.80 -26.26 -8.62
C ASP A 254 58.83 -25.57 -9.54
N SER A 255 58.38 -24.68 -10.45
CA SER A 255 59.29 -23.91 -11.31
C SER A 255 60.20 -22.97 -10.51
N ARG A 256 59.72 -22.44 -9.37
CA ARG A 256 60.53 -21.63 -8.44
C ARG A 256 61.63 -22.47 -7.80
N LEU A 257 61.31 -23.68 -7.34
CA LEU A 257 62.27 -24.62 -6.75
C LEU A 257 63.35 -25.07 -7.76
N LEU A 258 62.97 -25.25 -9.03
CA LEU A 258 63.87 -25.61 -10.13
C LEU A 258 64.69 -24.43 -10.69
N GLY A 259 64.42 -23.19 -10.24
CA GLY A 259 65.11 -21.97 -10.70
C GLY A 259 64.70 -21.47 -12.09
N ASN A 260 63.61 -21.99 -12.67
CA ASN A 260 63.12 -21.56 -13.98
C ASN A 260 62.22 -20.31 -13.87
N MET A 261 62.86 -19.14 -13.81
CA MET A 261 62.18 -17.86 -13.59
C MET A 261 61.26 -17.42 -14.73
N LYS A 262 61.45 -17.94 -15.96
CA LYS A 262 60.59 -17.62 -17.11
C LYS A 262 59.22 -18.28 -16.97
N GLU A 263 59.20 -19.60 -16.78
CA GLU A 263 57.96 -20.36 -16.57
C GLU A 263 57.21 -19.91 -15.31
N MET A 264 57.94 -19.61 -14.23
CA MET A 264 57.34 -19.03 -13.02
C MET A 264 56.55 -17.77 -13.33
N ARG A 265 57.13 -16.84 -14.11
CA ARG A 265 56.47 -15.58 -14.49
C ARG A 265 55.20 -15.84 -15.32
N ASP A 266 55.26 -16.79 -16.24
CA ASP A 266 54.11 -17.14 -17.09
C ASP A 266 52.97 -17.72 -16.25
N PHE A 267 53.26 -18.59 -15.27
CA PHE A 267 52.25 -19.10 -14.33
C PHE A 267 51.65 -17.99 -13.44
N TYR A 268 52.45 -17.01 -12.99
CA TYR A 268 51.91 -15.86 -12.24
C TYR A 268 51.03 -14.95 -13.09
N ILE A 269 51.35 -14.75 -14.37
CA ILE A 269 50.50 -14.00 -15.29
C ILE A 269 49.15 -14.70 -15.45
N GLN A 270 49.16 -16.02 -15.66
CA GLN A 270 47.94 -16.82 -15.74
C GLN A 270 47.14 -16.81 -14.44
N LEU A 271 47.80 -16.93 -13.27
CA LEU A 271 47.16 -16.82 -11.97
C LEU A 271 46.47 -15.46 -11.77
N LYS A 272 47.14 -14.37 -12.18
CA LYS A 272 46.57 -13.02 -12.09
C LYS A 272 45.30 -12.91 -12.95
N GLN A 273 45.35 -13.40 -14.19
CA GLN A 273 44.19 -13.39 -15.09
C GLN A 273 43.02 -14.20 -14.49
N GLN A 274 43.28 -15.40 -14.00
CA GLN A 274 42.26 -16.24 -13.36
C GLN A 274 41.67 -15.59 -12.11
N ASN A 275 42.48 -14.90 -11.32
CA ASN A 275 42.01 -14.19 -10.13
C ASN A 275 41.12 -12.99 -10.49
N GLU A 276 41.50 -12.22 -11.52
CA GLU A 276 40.66 -11.12 -12.04
C GLU A 276 39.30 -11.65 -12.53
N GLU A 277 39.28 -12.76 -13.28
CA GLU A 277 38.05 -13.42 -13.74
C GLU A 277 37.16 -13.87 -12.55
N VAL A 278 37.74 -14.47 -11.51
CA VAL A 278 36.98 -14.89 -10.31
C VAL A 278 36.40 -13.68 -9.58
N ILE A 279 37.16 -12.58 -9.44
CA ILE A 279 36.68 -11.35 -8.81
C ILE A 279 35.52 -10.75 -9.60
N GLN A 280 35.58 -10.73 -10.93
CA GLN A 280 34.48 -10.23 -11.75
C GLN A 280 33.23 -11.08 -11.60
N ASN A 281 33.36 -12.41 -11.65
CA ASN A 281 32.22 -13.31 -11.44
C ASN A 281 31.63 -13.20 -10.03
N TYR A 282 32.47 -12.97 -9.01
CA TYR A 282 31.99 -12.71 -7.65
C TYR A 282 31.15 -11.44 -7.58
N LYS A 283 31.57 -10.34 -8.25
CA LYS A 283 30.78 -9.10 -8.32
C LYS A 283 29.43 -9.30 -9.00
N VAL A 284 29.41 -10.03 -10.13
CA VAL A 284 28.17 -10.37 -10.83
C VAL A 284 27.24 -11.17 -9.90
N ARG A 285 27.77 -12.20 -9.22
CA ARG A 285 26.99 -13.00 -8.26
C ARG A 285 26.40 -12.16 -7.12
N CYS A 286 27.13 -11.19 -6.59
CA CYS A 286 26.61 -10.29 -5.57
C CYS A 286 25.44 -9.46 -6.09
N SER A 287 25.56 -8.90 -7.30
CA SER A 287 24.49 -8.14 -7.95
C SER A 287 23.25 -9.02 -8.23
N GLU A 288 23.45 -10.23 -8.75
CA GLU A 288 22.36 -11.19 -8.98
C GLU A 288 21.64 -11.58 -7.67
N HIS A 289 22.41 -11.78 -6.60
CA HIS A 289 21.86 -12.09 -5.29
C HIS A 289 21.03 -10.93 -4.73
N GLU A 290 21.47 -9.68 -4.91
CA GLU A 290 20.70 -8.50 -4.50
C GLU A 290 19.37 -8.40 -5.25
N GLN A 291 19.37 -8.63 -6.57
CA GLN A 291 18.14 -8.67 -7.37
C GLN A 291 17.21 -9.80 -6.95
N TYR A 292 17.75 -10.98 -6.64
CA TYR A 292 16.97 -12.11 -6.11
C TYR A 292 16.30 -11.77 -4.79
N LEU A 293 17.03 -11.15 -3.85
CA LEU A 293 16.49 -10.71 -2.56
C LEU A 293 15.41 -9.64 -2.71
N ASP A 294 15.58 -8.72 -3.66
CA ASP A 294 14.56 -7.71 -3.94
C ASP A 294 13.27 -8.33 -4.51
N ASN A 295 13.39 -9.25 -5.47
CA ASN A 295 12.23 -9.99 -6.00
C ASN A 295 11.52 -10.80 -4.91
N LEU A 296 12.28 -11.49 -4.04
CA LEU A 296 11.71 -12.18 -2.88
C LEU A 296 10.98 -11.24 -1.92
N ARG A 297 11.53 -10.05 -1.65
CA ARG A 297 10.87 -9.07 -0.77
C ARG A 297 9.55 -8.60 -1.36
N HIS A 298 9.51 -8.33 -2.66
CA HIS A 298 8.29 -7.93 -3.37
C HIS A 298 7.22 -9.03 -3.35
N ILE A 299 7.58 -10.27 -3.68
CA ILE A 299 6.64 -11.40 -3.64
C ILE A 299 6.12 -11.62 -2.22
N ASN A 300 7.00 -11.56 -1.22
CA ASN A 300 6.58 -11.68 0.19
C ASN A 300 5.62 -10.56 0.59
N ASN A 301 5.86 -9.32 0.16
CA ASN A 301 4.94 -8.22 0.41
C ASN A 301 3.56 -8.51 -0.21
N ILE A 302 3.51 -9.00 -1.45
CA ILE A 302 2.24 -9.38 -2.10
C ILE A 302 1.55 -10.52 -1.34
N ILE A 303 2.27 -11.55 -0.92
CA ILE A 303 1.72 -12.65 -0.11
C ILE A 303 1.14 -12.11 1.20
N GLN A 304 1.83 -11.18 1.87
CA GLN A 304 1.32 -10.57 3.09
C GLN A 304 0.05 -9.76 2.83
N GLN A 305 -0.04 -9.00 1.73
CA GLN A 305 -1.27 -8.28 1.38
C GLN A 305 -2.41 -9.24 1.02
N ALA A 306 -2.13 -10.30 0.26
CA ALA A 306 -3.11 -11.34 -0.06
C ALA A 306 -3.60 -12.06 1.21
N ALA A 307 -2.73 -12.29 2.18
CA ALA A 307 -3.10 -12.85 3.47
C ALA A 307 -4.01 -11.92 4.28
N ARG A 308 -3.81 -10.60 4.19
CA ARG A 308 -4.66 -9.59 4.86
C ARG A 308 -6.08 -9.51 4.29
N LEU A 309 -6.30 -9.98 3.05
CA LEU A 309 -7.64 -10.12 2.50
C LEU A 309 -8.45 -11.23 3.18
N ARG A 310 -7.85 -12.07 4.02
CA ARG A 310 -8.53 -13.16 4.71
C ARG A 310 -8.41 -13.00 6.22
N VAL A 311 -9.41 -13.52 6.94
CA VAL A 311 -9.50 -13.39 8.40
C VAL A 311 -9.60 -14.78 9.03
N GLY A 312 -8.97 -14.93 10.20
CA GLY A 312 -8.95 -16.18 10.94
C GLY A 312 -7.93 -17.21 10.41
N SER A 313 -8.28 -18.48 10.48
CA SER A 313 -7.43 -19.63 10.08
C SER A 313 -7.01 -19.59 8.61
N TYR A 314 -7.87 -19.06 7.73
CA TYR A 314 -7.61 -18.95 6.29
C TYR A 314 -6.39 -18.07 5.97
N LYS A 315 -6.07 -17.09 6.83
CA LYS A 315 -4.88 -16.26 6.70
C LYS A 315 -3.61 -17.07 6.91
N THR A 316 -3.56 -17.86 7.98
CA THR A 316 -2.40 -18.69 8.31
C THR A 316 -2.19 -19.81 7.29
N GLU A 317 -3.28 -20.41 6.82
CA GLU A 317 -3.25 -21.47 5.81
C GLU A 317 -2.74 -20.95 4.46
N LEU A 318 -3.18 -19.77 4.02
CA LEU A 318 -2.65 -19.14 2.80
C LEU A 318 -1.14 -18.92 2.90
N ILE A 319 -0.65 -18.39 4.02
CA ILE A 319 0.79 -18.10 4.18
C ILE A 319 1.61 -19.40 4.09
N GLN A 320 1.13 -20.48 4.68
CA GLN A 320 1.78 -21.79 4.60
C GLN A 320 1.80 -22.31 3.16
N LYS A 321 0.65 -22.30 2.47
CA LYS A 321 0.53 -22.74 1.07
C LYS A 321 1.35 -21.88 0.10
N CYS A 322 1.39 -20.56 0.29
CA CYS A 322 2.23 -19.67 -0.51
C CYS A 322 3.72 -19.94 -0.29
N ARG A 323 4.14 -20.28 0.94
CA ARG A 323 5.54 -20.64 1.23
C ARG A 323 5.94 -21.95 0.57
N THR A 324 5.08 -22.96 0.58
CA THR A 324 5.36 -24.23 -0.12
C THR A 324 5.39 -24.04 -1.64
N ALA A 325 4.48 -23.24 -2.19
CA ALA A 325 4.50 -22.90 -3.62
C ALA A 325 5.74 -22.08 -4.03
N LEU A 326 6.23 -21.19 -3.16
CA LEU A 326 7.46 -20.42 -3.36
C LEU A 326 8.70 -21.33 -3.33
N MET A 327 8.77 -22.32 -2.43
CA MET A 327 9.85 -23.30 -2.40
C MET A 327 9.92 -24.13 -3.68
N ASN A 328 8.78 -24.43 -4.28
CA ASN A 328 8.69 -25.20 -5.53
C ASN A 328 8.77 -24.30 -6.78
N LEU A 329 8.94 -22.98 -6.63
CA LEU A 329 8.97 -21.97 -7.71
C LEU A 329 7.82 -22.11 -8.72
N ASN A 330 6.63 -22.52 -8.26
CA ASN A 330 5.47 -22.73 -9.12
C ASN A 330 4.58 -21.48 -9.13
N ALA A 331 4.79 -20.61 -10.13
CA ALA A 331 4.03 -19.37 -10.30
C ALA A 331 2.51 -19.60 -10.42
N LYS A 332 2.10 -20.61 -11.20
CA LYS A 332 0.67 -20.92 -11.43
C LYS A 332 -0.04 -21.37 -10.15
N SER A 333 0.61 -22.22 -9.37
CA SER A 333 0.10 -22.66 -8.07
C SER A 333 -0.02 -21.48 -7.10
N LEU A 334 1.00 -20.60 -7.05
CA LEU A 334 0.96 -19.43 -6.18
C LEU A 334 -0.17 -18.45 -6.56
N ILE A 335 -0.38 -18.20 -7.85
CA ILE A 335 -1.48 -17.38 -8.35
C ILE A 335 -2.83 -17.98 -7.95
N LYS A 336 -3.02 -19.29 -8.17
CA LYS A 336 -4.28 -19.98 -7.83
C LYS A 336 -4.57 -19.96 -6.33
N ILE A 337 -3.56 -20.17 -5.49
CA ILE A 337 -3.68 -20.08 -4.02
C ILE A 337 -4.10 -18.66 -3.59
N ILE A 338 -3.56 -17.62 -4.23
CA ILE A 338 -3.95 -16.23 -3.98
C ILE A 338 -5.39 -15.99 -4.45
N GLN A 339 -5.78 -16.54 -5.61
CA GLN A 339 -7.11 -16.38 -6.18
C GLN A 339 -8.22 -17.01 -5.34
N THR A 340 -8.11 -18.30 -4.98
CA THR A 340 -9.22 -19.05 -4.35
C THR A 340 -8.92 -19.54 -2.95
N GLY A 341 -7.64 -19.63 -2.56
CA GLY A 341 -7.19 -20.23 -1.30
C GLY A 341 -7.09 -21.76 -1.33
N SER A 342 -7.43 -22.37 -2.45
CA SER A 342 -7.26 -23.79 -2.74
C SER A 342 -6.15 -24.01 -3.77
N GLU A 343 -5.50 -25.17 -3.73
CA GLU A 343 -4.50 -25.60 -4.71
C GLU A 343 -5.09 -25.82 -6.11
#